data_AF-A0A6A4P4R1-F1
#
_entry.id   AF-A0A6A4P4R1-F1
#
_cell.length_a   1.000
_cell.length_b   1.000
_cell.length_c   1.000
_cell.angle_alpha   90.00
_cell.angle_beta   90.00
_cell.angle_gamma   90.00
#
_symmetry.space_group_name_H-M   'P 1'
#
loop_
_entity.id
_entity.type
_entity.pdbx_description
1 polymer ?
#
loop_
_entity_poly.entity_id
_entity_poly.type
_entity_poly.pdbx_seq_one_letter_code
_entity_poly.pdbx_strand_id
1 'polypeptide(L)'
;MQVRRVLSNLFNLCPSAKSCIEVEVEEIEQVIRTLGLQNKRARALQRLSHEYLYGSWTHVTQLHGVGKYVGDAYAIFCTGEWRNVTPTDKELLPYWNFLWSIM
;
A
#
# COMPACT_ATOMS: atom_id res chain seq x y z
N MET A 1 2.89 -17.01 -1.49
CA MET A 1 2.68 -17.20 -2.95
C MET A 1 1.38 -16.57 -3.46
N GLN A 2 0.25 -16.70 -2.75
CA GLN A 2 -1.07 -16.26 -3.22
C GLN A 2 -1.19 -14.74 -3.46
N VAL A 3 -0.68 -13.91 -2.54
CA VAL A 3 -0.74 -12.44 -2.66
C VAL A 3 -0.03 -11.93 -3.92
N ARG A 4 1.13 -12.50 -4.30
CA ARG A 4 1.88 -12.05 -5.49
C ARG A 4 1.09 -12.23 -6.78
N ARG A 5 0.36 -13.34 -6.92
CA ARG A 5 -0.49 -13.60 -8.10
C ARG A 5 -1.66 -12.63 -8.16
N VAL A 6 -2.35 -12.44 -7.04
CA VAL A 6 -3.47 -11.48 -6.94
C VAL A 6 -3.01 -10.05 -7.20
N LEU A 7 -1.82 -9.68 -6.71
CA LEU A 7 -1.26 -8.34 -6.90
C LEU A 7 -1.01 -8.03 -8.37
N SER A 8 -0.49 -8.98 -9.14
CA SER A 8 -0.29 -8.80 -10.59
C SER A 8 -1.62 -8.58 -11.31
N ASN A 9 -2.66 -9.36 -10.97
CA ASN A 9 -3.98 -9.18 -11.56
C ASN A 9 -4.59 -7.83 -11.17
N LEU A 10 -4.40 -7.40 -9.92
CA LEU A 10 -4.88 -6.11 -9.43
C LEU A 10 -4.20 -4.95 -10.15
N PHE A 11 -2.89 -5.01 -10.41
CA PHE A 11 -2.19 -3.98 -11.17
C PHE A 11 -2.51 -3.98 -12.67
N ASN A 12 -2.89 -5.12 -13.23
CA ASN A 12 -3.42 -5.15 -14.60
C ASN A 12 -4.81 -4.48 -14.70
N LEU A 13 -5.68 -4.71 -13.70
CA LEU A 13 -7.01 -4.09 -13.64
C LEU A 13 -6.92 -2.59 -13.29
N CYS A 14 -6.07 -2.25 -12.32
CA CYS A 14 -5.89 -0.91 -11.77
C CYS A 14 -4.42 -0.48 -11.89
N PRO A 15 -3.92 -0.14 -13.09
CA PRO A 15 -2.52 0.25 -13.31
C PRO A 15 -2.16 1.59 -12.65
N SER A 16 -3.15 2.38 -12.25
CA SER A 16 -2.98 3.65 -11.57
C SER A 16 -4.04 3.85 -10.47
N ALA A 17 -3.79 4.80 -9.57
CA ALA A 17 -4.79 5.24 -8.59
C ALA A 17 -6.08 5.73 -9.29
N LYS A 18 -5.96 6.43 -10.43
CA LYS A 18 -7.11 6.93 -11.18
C LYS A 18 -7.98 5.79 -11.70
N SER A 19 -7.37 4.80 -12.37
CA SER A 19 -8.10 3.61 -12.82
C SER A 19 -8.73 2.84 -11.66
N CYS A 20 -8.08 2.80 -10.48
CA CYS A 20 -8.65 2.14 -9.31
C CYS A 20 -9.94 2.82 -8.82
N ILE A 21 -10.08 4.14 -9.00
CA ILE A 21 -11.30 4.90 -8.65
C ILE A 21 -12.41 4.64 -9.68
N GLU A 22 -12.05 4.51 -10.96
CA GLU A 22 -12.98 4.41 -12.09
C GLU A 22 -13.52 2.98 -12.33
N VAL A 23 -12.76 1.95 -11.96
CA VAL A 23 -13.18 0.54 -12.06
C VAL A 23 -14.32 0.25 -11.08
N GLU A 24 -15.30 -0.57 -11.49
CA GLU A 24 -16.39 -0.99 -10.61
C GLU A 24 -15.85 -1.79 -9.40
N VAL A 25 -16.38 -1.51 -8.21
CA VAL A 25 -15.82 -2.08 -6.97
C VAL A 25 -15.91 -3.61 -6.97
N GLU A 26 -16.94 -4.18 -7.58
CA GLU A 26 -17.16 -5.61 -7.73
C GLU A 26 -16.07 -6.30 -8.57
N GLU A 27 -15.47 -5.60 -9.55
CA GLU A 27 -14.35 -6.14 -10.33
C GLU A 27 -13.10 -6.28 -9.45
N ILE A 28 -12.84 -5.28 -8.60
CA ILE A 28 -11.75 -5.33 -7.62
C ILE A 28 -12.00 -6.45 -6.60
N GLU A 29 -13.24 -6.57 -6.10
CA GLU A 29 -13.64 -7.64 -5.18
C GLU A 29 -13.37 -9.02 -5.76
N GLN A 30 -13.68 -9.22 -7.04
CA GLN A 30 -13.47 -10.49 -7.73
C GLN A 30 -11.98 -10.84 -7.87
N VAL A 31 -11.13 -9.86 -8.19
CA VAL A 31 -9.68 -10.05 -8.28
C VAL A 31 -9.09 -10.44 -6.92
N ILE A 32 -9.51 -9.78 -5.85
CA ILE A 32 -8.96 -10.00 -4.49
C ILE A 32 -9.74 -11.05 -3.68
N ARG A 33 -10.74 -11.71 -4.27
CA ARG A 33 -11.69 -12.62 -3.60
C ARG A 33 -11.02 -13.65 -2.70
N THR A 34 -9.85 -14.15 -3.11
CA THR A 34 -9.15 -15.22 -2.39
C THR A 34 -8.36 -14.73 -1.16
N LEU A 35 -8.24 -13.42 -0.95
CA LEU A 35 -7.44 -12.83 0.14
C LEU A 35 -8.26 -12.57 1.42
N GLY A 36 -9.58 -12.79 1.38
CA GLY A 36 -10.51 -12.50 2.46
C GLY A 36 -10.77 -11.00 2.66
N LEU A 37 -11.89 -10.69 3.31
CA LEU A 37 -12.37 -9.31 3.54
C LEU A 37 -12.49 -8.49 2.25
N GLN A 38 -12.72 -9.15 1.12
CA GLN A 38 -12.64 -8.56 -0.22
C GLN A 38 -13.56 -7.35 -0.38
N ASN A 39 -14.81 -7.41 0.11
CA ASN A 39 -15.75 -6.29 0.00
C ASN A 39 -15.23 -5.03 0.72
N LYS A 40 -14.67 -5.21 1.92
CA LYS A 40 -14.08 -4.10 2.69
C LYS A 40 -12.80 -3.59 2.05
N ARG A 41 -11.95 -4.49 1.56
CA ARG A 41 -10.65 -4.16 0.95
C ARG A 41 -10.80 -3.46 -0.40
N ALA A 42 -11.75 -3.86 -1.24
CA ALA A 42 -12.01 -3.22 -2.52
C ALA A 42 -12.43 -1.76 -2.32
N ARG A 43 -13.39 -1.49 -1.43
CA ARG A 43 -13.80 -0.12 -1.06
C ARG A 43 -12.65 0.68 -0.45
N ALA A 44 -11.84 0.05 0.40
CA ALA A 44 -10.66 0.69 0.99
C ALA A 44 -9.62 1.07 -0.07
N LEU A 45 -9.40 0.24 -1.09
CA LEU A 45 -8.48 0.53 -2.20
C LEU A 45 -8.94 1.73 -3.04
N GLN A 46 -10.23 1.81 -3.37
CA GLN A 46 -10.77 2.97 -4.09
C GLN A 46 -10.67 4.24 -3.26
N ARG A 47 -11.02 4.15 -1.97
CA ARG A 47 -10.92 5.29 -1.04
C ARG A 47 -9.49 5.77 -0.89
N LEU A 48 -8.54 4.85 -0.66
CA LEU A 48 -7.11 5.17 -0.61
C LEU A 48 -6.65 5.86 -1.90
N SER A 49 -7.06 5.34 -3.06
CA SER A 49 -6.69 5.90 -4.36
C SER A 49 -7.24 7.31 -4.57
N HIS A 50 -8.49 7.55 -4.16
CA HIS A 50 -9.12 8.86 -4.21
C HIS A 50 -8.43 9.87 -3.28
N GLU A 51 -8.21 9.49 -2.01
CA GLU A 51 -7.50 10.34 -1.05
C GLU A 51 -6.05 10.61 -1.49
N TYR A 52 -5.39 9.64 -2.12
CA TYR A 52 -4.03 9.80 -2.64
C TYR A 52 -3.94 10.87 -3.75
N LEU A 53 -4.88 10.86 -4.70
CA LEU A 53 -4.87 11.79 -5.84
C LEU A 53 -5.47 13.16 -5.55
N TYR A 54 -6.54 13.20 -4.76
CA TYR A 54 -7.37 14.40 -4.60
C TYR A 54 -7.43 14.91 -3.15
N GLY A 55 -6.88 14.17 -2.20
CA GLY A 55 -6.79 14.60 -0.80
C GLY A 55 -5.64 15.59 -0.57
N SER A 56 -5.82 16.48 0.39
CA SER A 56 -4.76 17.38 0.87
C SER A 56 -3.98 16.73 2.03
N TRP A 57 -3.18 15.71 1.71
CA TRP A 57 -2.34 15.02 2.68
C TRP A 57 -0.88 15.48 2.58
N THR A 58 -0.18 15.46 3.71
CA THR A 58 1.26 15.75 3.81
C THR A 58 2.07 14.54 4.27
N HIS A 59 1.41 13.61 4.98
CA HIS A 59 2.01 12.38 5.45
C HIS A 59 1.17 11.20 4.97
N VAL A 60 1.82 10.17 4.42
CA VAL A 60 1.12 9.01 3.85
C VAL A 60 0.20 8.31 4.87
N THR A 61 0.53 8.38 6.16
CA THR A 61 -0.25 7.82 7.28
C THR A 61 -1.61 8.51 7.50
N GLN A 62 -1.85 9.65 6.85
CA GLN A 62 -3.17 10.30 6.84
C GLN A 62 -4.15 9.59 5.90
N LEU A 63 -3.65 8.79 4.96
CA LEU A 63 -4.48 8.08 3.98
C LEU A 63 -5.16 6.86 4.59
N HIS A 64 -6.37 6.58 4.11
CA HIS A 64 -7.16 5.44 4.57
C HIS A 64 -6.41 4.11 4.42
N GLY A 65 -6.32 3.35 5.51
CA GLY A 65 -5.68 2.04 5.53
C GLY A 65 -4.15 2.07 5.64
N VAL A 66 -3.53 3.25 5.74
CA VAL A 66 -2.09 3.39 5.94
C VAL A 66 -1.75 3.51 7.43
N GLY A 67 -1.23 2.42 7.99
CA GLY A 67 -0.70 2.39 9.36
C GLY A 67 0.81 2.54 9.43
N LYS A 68 1.38 2.38 10.64
CA LYS A 68 2.82 2.51 10.91
C LYS A 68 3.69 1.71 9.93
N TYR A 69 3.34 0.45 9.67
CA TYR A 69 4.08 -0.40 8.73
C TYR A 69 4.26 0.25 7.35
N VAL A 70 3.16 0.74 6.76
CA VAL A 70 3.21 1.36 5.42
C VAL A 70 3.88 2.73 5.49
N GLY A 71 3.69 3.49 6.57
CA GLY A 71 4.41 4.74 6.81
C GLY A 71 5.93 4.56 6.85
N ASP A 72 6.41 3.57 7.60
CA ASP A 72 7.83 3.24 7.68
C ASP A 72 8.34 2.75 6.32
N ALA A 73 7.60 1.89 5.61
CA ALA A 73 7.96 1.44 4.28
C ALA A 73 8.06 2.59 3.28
N TYR A 74 7.13 3.55 3.33
CA TYR A 74 7.15 4.72 2.46
C TYR A 74 8.37 5.62 2.73
N ALA A 75 8.70 5.85 4.02
CA ALA A 75 9.90 6.58 4.39
C ALA A 75 11.18 5.88 3.89
N ILE A 76 11.23 4.54 4.01
CA ILE A 76 12.39 3.75 3.61
C ILE A 76 12.57 3.71 2.09
N PHE A 77 11.50 3.41 1.35
CA PHE A 77 11.60 3.06 -0.07
C PHE A 77 11.17 4.17 -1.04
N CYS A 78 10.34 5.12 -0.61
CA CYS A 78 9.80 6.16 -1.49
C CYS A 78 10.46 7.52 -1.30
N THR A 79 10.74 7.93 -0.05
CA THR A 79 11.34 9.25 0.23
C THR A 79 12.83 9.20 0.58
N GLY A 80 13.35 8.03 0.99
CA GLY A 80 14.73 7.88 1.43
C GLY A 80 14.99 8.38 2.86
N GLU A 81 13.94 8.76 3.60
CA GLU A 81 13.96 9.24 4.98
C GLU A 81 14.08 8.09 6.01
N TRP A 82 14.76 7.00 5.64
CA TRP A 82 14.84 5.77 6.43
C TRP A 82 15.50 5.96 7.82
N ARG A 83 16.33 7.00 7.97
CA ARG A 83 16.96 7.37 9.27
C ARG A 83 15.96 8.00 10.24
N ASN A 84 14.84 8.53 9.74
CA ASN A 84 13.82 9.21 10.53
C ASN A 84 12.71 8.28 11.01
N VAL A 85 12.87 6.97 10.80
CA VAL A 85 11.92 5.95 11.23
C VAL A 85 12.60 4.84 12.02
N THR A 86 11.82 4.14 12.82
CA THR A 86 12.25 2.91 13.52
C THR A 86 11.17 1.85 13.32
N PRO A 87 11.31 1.00 12.27
CA PRO A 87 10.33 -0.02 11.97
C PRO A 87 10.28 -1.08 13.08
N THR A 88 9.07 -1.55 13.36
CA THR A 88 8.83 -2.67 14.30
C THR A 88 8.32 -3.91 13.57
N ASP A 89 8.12 -3.79 12.25
CA ASP A 89 7.68 -4.88 11.41
C ASP A 89 8.81 -5.88 11.15
N LYS A 90 8.47 -7.17 11.19
CA LYS A 90 9.43 -8.27 11.07
C LYS A 90 10.14 -8.36 9.71
N GLU A 91 9.54 -7.84 8.65
CA GLU A 91 10.12 -7.83 7.30
C GLU A 91 10.90 -6.53 7.03
N LEU A 92 10.43 -5.38 7.55
CA LEU A 92 11.14 -4.10 7.40
C LEU A 92 12.38 -4.00 8.28
N LEU A 93 12.35 -4.54 9.50
CA LEU A 93 13.43 -4.41 10.47
C LEU A 93 14.78 -4.97 9.96
N PRO A 94 14.84 -6.17 9.33
CA PRO A 94 16.08 -6.67 8.73
C PRO A 94 16.66 -5.75 7.66
N TYR A 95 15.82 -5.20 6.78
CA TYR A 95 16.29 -4.29 5.72
C TYR A 95 16.79 -2.96 6.30
N TRP A 96 16.09 -2.42 7.29
CA TRP A 96 16.50 -1.20 7.98
C TRP A 96 17.82 -1.37 8.74
N ASN A 97 18.02 -2.51 9.43
CA ASN A 97 19.31 -2.85 10.05
C ASN A 97 20.43 -3.01 9.01
N PHE A 98 20.12 -3.59 7.84
CA PHE A 98 21.07 -3.68 6.75
C PHE A 98 21.50 -2.29 6.25
N LEU A 99 20.57 -1.34 6.09
CA LEU A 99 20.92 0.04 5.72
C LEU A 99 21.90 0.68 6.71
N TRP A 100 21.72 0.45 8.02
CA TRP A 100 22.68 0.90 9.03
C TRP A 100 24.03 0.19 8.96
N SER A 101 24.10 -1.04 8.45
CA SER A 101 25.36 -1.80 8.38
C SER A 101 26.28 -1.42 7.22
N ILE A 102 25.73 -0.77 6.18
CA ILE A 102 26.46 -0.39 4.97
C ILE A 102 26.79 1.11 4.93
N MET A 103 26.64 1.79 6.05
CA MET A 103 27.03 3.19 6.23
C MET A 103 28.00 3.34 7.39
#